data_AF-A0A5N7B951-F1
#
_entry.id   AF-A0A5N7B951-F1
#
_cell.length_a   1.000
_cell.length_b   1.000
_cell.length_c   1.000
_cell.angle_alpha   90.00
_cell.angle_beta   90.00
_cell.angle_gamma   90.00
#
_symmetry.space_group_name_H-M   'P 1'
#
loop_
_entity.id
_entity.type
_entity.pdbx_description
1 polymer ?
#
loop_
_entity_poly.entity_id
_entity_poly.type
_entity_poly.pdbx_seq_one_letter_code
_entity_poly.pdbx_strand_id
1 'polypeptide(L)'
;MASALSVSLRFPEARVFQFPPGPHPPLIRPAPPVERSWDRPIDVSSRVYTLSLDARIPLYTACFYILFVCVLNHVNRKRQYRPWPVTRTASFTYVAFIHNILLSVFSAWVFLGVCQAVVSSLPPQPWAPYHIADAFCRFDHAQESGPPLSGYNAANSTSAPLTTNDDSFSRATLVKSLWERGLNYYTWMFYVSKYYEIMDTLLLLVKGKRVSFLQMYHHAGAIICTRWWASP
;
A
#
# COMPACT_ATOMS: atom_id res chain seq x y z
N MET A 1 -14.06 39.97 20.58
CA MET A 1 -15.10 38.94 20.85
C MET A 1 -14.67 37.68 20.13
N ALA A 2 -14.32 36.63 20.87
CA ALA A 2 -13.80 35.38 20.30
C ALA A 2 -14.96 34.54 19.75
N SER A 3 -14.93 34.24 18.45
CA SER A 3 -15.92 33.37 17.81
C SER A 3 -15.75 31.94 18.32
N ALA A 4 -16.77 31.43 19.02
CA ALA A 4 -16.78 30.07 19.54
C ALA A 4 -16.81 29.06 18.38
N LEU A 5 -15.87 28.11 18.40
CA LEU A 5 -15.81 26.99 17.47
C LEU A 5 -17.00 26.06 17.76
N SER A 6 -17.97 25.96 16.85
CA SER A 6 -19.11 25.06 17.01
C SER A 6 -18.80 23.71 16.37
N VAL A 7 -18.72 22.66 17.20
CA VAL A 7 -18.59 21.27 16.73
C VAL A 7 -19.99 20.71 16.58
N SER A 8 -20.42 20.44 15.34
CA SER A 8 -21.71 19.81 15.07
C SER A 8 -21.51 18.32 14.82
N LEU A 9 -22.11 17.49 15.69
CA LEU A 9 -22.19 16.05 15.49
C LEU A 9 -23.33 15.78 14.51
N ARG A 10 -23.00 15.31 13.31
CA ARG A 10 -23.96 14.90 12.29
C ARG A 10 -23.85 13.40 12.05
N PHE A 11 -24.99 12.74 11.87
CA PHE A 11 -25.00 11.36 11.41
C PHE A 11 -24.47 11.30 9.96
N PRO A 12 -23.67 10.26 9.62
CA PRO A 12 -23.17 10.09 8.25
C PRO A 12 -24.34 9.87 7.28
N GLU A 13 -24.21 10.39 6.05
CA GLU A 13 -25.20 10.18 4.99
C GLU A 13 -25.42 8.69 4.73
N ALA A 14 -26.69 8.27 4.57
CA ALA A 14 -27.06 6.88 4.34
C ALA A 14 -26.42 6.24 3.10
N ARG A 15 -25.87 7.06 2.18
CA ARG A 15 -25.09 6.61 1.02
C ARG A 15 -23.82 5.87 1.41
N VAL A 16 -23.24 6.15 2.57
CA VAL A 16 -22.04 5.47 3.08
C VAL A 16 -22.31 4.00 3.43
N PHE A 17 -23.57 3.65 3.73
CA PHE A 17 -23.99 2.29 4.07
C PHE A 17 -24.57 1.52 2.87
N GLN A 18 -24.45 2.07 1.65
CA GLN A 18 -25.03 1.46 0.46
C GLN A 18 -24.13 0.34 -0.06
N PHE A 19 -24.63 -0.90 0.02
CA PHE A 19 -23.93 -2.09 -0.48
C PHE A 19 -24.68 -2.67 -1.69
N PRO A 20 -24.00 -3.00 -2.80
CA PRO A 20 -22.56 -2.87 -3.04
C PRO A 20 -22.14 -1.41 -3.27
N PRO A 21 -20.92 -1.01 -2.87
CA PRO A 21 -20.38 0.31 -3.17
C PRO A 21 -20.33 0.52 -4.69
N GLY A 22 -20.53 1.78 -5.12
CA GLY A 22 -20.44 2.15 -6.53
C GLY A 22 -19.05 1.86 -7.12
N PRO A 23 -18.91 1.79 -8.46
CA PRO A 23 -17.63 1.55 -9.10
C PRO A 23 -16.66 2.68 -8.78
N HIS A 24 -15.77 2.46 -7.82
CA HIS A 24 -14.67 3.37 -7.56
C HIS A 24 -13.62 3.22 -8.67
N PRO A 25 -13.08 4.33 -9.20
CA PRO A 25 -11.95 4.24 -10.10
C PRO A 25 -10.80 3.55 -9.37
N PRO A 26 -10.02 2.68 -10.04
CA PRO A 26 -8.93 1.96 -9.40
C PRO A 26 -7.96 2.98 -8.78
N LEU A 27 -7.91 2.99 -7.45
CA LEU A 27 -7.13 3.98 -6.68
C LEU A 27 -5.64 3.90 -6.96
N ILE A 28 -5.17 2.76 -7.48
CA ILE A 28 -3.84 2.66 -8.05
C ILE A 28 -3.98 2.61 -9.57
N ARG A 29 -3.71 3.75 -10.21
CA ARG A 29 -3.46 3.79 -11.64
C ARG A 29 -2.09 3.18 -11.93
N PRO A 30 -1.95 2.33 -12.97
CA PRO A 30 -0.63 2.01 -13.48
C PRO A 30 0.04 3.33 -13.86
N ALA A 31 1.12 3.67 -13.15
CA ALA A 31 1.84 4.90 -13.46
C ALA A 31 2.33 4.82 -14.91
N PRO A 32 2.30 5.93 -15.67
CA PRO A 32 2.95 5.96 -16.97
C PRO A 32 4.42 5.54 -16.80
N PRO A 33 5.02 4.84 -17.78
CA PRO A 33 6.40 4.41 -17.70
C PRO A 33 7.30 5.63 -17.53
N VAL A 34 7.82 5.84 -16.31
CA VAL A 34 8.79 6.88 -15.98
C VAL A 34 10.15 6.21 -15.79
N GLU A 35 11.21 6.92 -16.12
CA GLU A 35 12.59 6.48 -15.97
C GLU A 35 12.88 5.91 -14.57
N ARG A 36 13.69 4.83 -14.52
CA ARG A 36 14.12 4.20 -13.27
C ARG A 36 14.73 5.23 -12.33
N SER A 37 14.09 5.46 -11.19
CA SER A 37 14.55 6.35 -10.14
C SER A 37 14.74 5.57 -8.83
N TRP A 38 15.53 6.11 -7.90
CA TRP A 38 15.72 5.53 -6.56
C TRP A 38 14.41 5.36 -5.78
N ASP A 39 13.41 6.20 -6.09
CA ASP A 39 12.07 6.10 -5.51
C ASP A 39 11.20 4.99 -6.15
N ARG A 40 11.56 4.53 -7.36
CA ARG A 40 10.87 3.48 -8.14
C ARG A 40 11.86 2.67 -8.99
N PRO A 41 12.61 1.74 -8.38
CA PRO A 41 13.64 0.97 -9.08
C PRO A 41 13.06 -0.11 -10.01
N ILE A 42 11.82 -0.55 -9.77
CA ILE A 42 11.16 -1.61 -10.55
C ILE A 42 9.97 -1.00 -11.28
N ASP A 43 10.02 -1.05 -12.61
CA ASP A 43 8.87 -0.70 -13.44
C ASP A 43 7.88 -1.86 -13.44
N VAL A 44 6.65 -1.60 -12.98
CA VAL A 44 5.63 -2.63 -12.81
C VAL A 44 4.71 -2.60 -14.02
N SER A 45 4.82 -3.62 -14.87
CA SER A 45 3.90 -3.77 -16.00
C SER A 45 2.46 -3.83 -15.52
N SER A 46 1.57 -3.09 -16.21
CA SER A 46 0.14 -3.02 -15.87
C SER A 46 -0.53 -4.39 -15.80
N ARG A 47 -0.03 -5.40 -16.54
CA ARG A 47 -0.54 -6.78 -16.49
C ARG A 47 -0.20 -7.49 -15.17
N VAL A 48 1.04 -7.38 -14.71
CA VAL A 48 1.48 -7.94 -13.42
C VAL A 48 0.70 -7.27 -12.31
N TYR A 49 0.54 -5.96 -12.43
CA TYR A 49 -0.23 -5.16 -11.50
C TYR A 49 -1.69 -5.64 -11.35
N THR A 50 -2.42 -5.73 -12.46
CA THR A 50 -3.83 -6.18 -12.44
C THR A 50 -3.98 -7.64 -12.04
N LEU A 51 -3.04 -8.50 -12.44
CA LEU A 51 -3.05 -9.92 -12.09
C LEU A 51 -2.83 -10.10 -10.59
N SER A 52 -1.79 -9.47 -10.03
CA SER A 52 -1.48 -9.52 -8.60
C SER A 52 -2.59 -8.96 -7.72
N LEU A 53 -3.39 -8.04 -8.25
CA LEU A 53 -4.59 -7.51 -7.60
C LEU A 53 -5.86 -8.35 -7.86
N ASP A 54 -5.84 -9.47 -8.56
CA ASP A 54 -7.04 -10.31 -8.58
C ASP A 54 -7.27 -10.89 -7.17
N ALA A 55 -8.44 -10.67 -6.56
CA ALA A 55 -8.80 -11.15 -5.22
C ALA A 55 -8.72 -12.69 -5.10
N ARG A 56 -8.80 -13.39 -6.23
CA ARG A 56 -8.64 -14.85 -6.29
C ARG A 56 -7.23 -15.31 -5.93
N ILE A 57 -6.20 -14.57 -6.33
CA ILE A 57 -4.79 -14.96 -6.11
C ILE A 57 -4.42 -15.03 -4.61
N PRO A 58 -4.64 -14.00 -3.78
CA PRO A 58 -4.32 -14.07 -2.36
C PRO A 58 -5.18 -15.09 -1.64
N LEU A 59 -6.43 -15.31 -2.05
CA LEU A 59 -7.28 -16.37 -1.49
C LEU A 59 -6.71 -17.76 -1.79
N TYR A 60 -6.42 -18.07 -3.06
CA TYR A 60 -5.84 -19.36 -3.43
C TYR A 60 -4.46 -19.57 -2.78
N THR A 61 -3.65 -18.51 -2.70
CA THR A 61 -2.34 -18.59 -2.07
C THR A 61 -2.46 -18.82 -0.57
N ALA A 62 -3.38 -18.14 0.13
CA ALA A 62 -3.62 -18.35 1.55
C ALA A 62 -4.13 -19.77 1.83
N CYS A 63 -5.07 -20.28 1.04
CA CYS A 63 -5.55 -21.66 1.15
C CYS A 63 -4.42 -22.67 0.92
N PHE A 64 -3.63 -22.49 -0.14
CA PHE A 64 -2.47 -23.33 -0.43
C PHE A 64 -1.44 -23.28 0.69
N TYR A 65 -1.13 -22.10 1.20
CA TYR A 65 -0.22 -21.88 2.32
C TYR A 65 -0.67 -22.63 3.59
N ILE A 66 -1.94 -22.50 3.99
CA ILE A 66 -2.49 -23.18 5.16
C ILE A 66 -2.40 -24.70 4.99
N LEU A 67 -2.82 -25.22 3.82
CA LEU A 67 -2.72 -26.66 3.52
C LEU A 67 -1.27 -27.14 3.59
N PHE A 68 -0.35 -26.39 2.98
CA PHE A 68 1.07 -26.71 2.96
C PHE A 68 1.68 -26.76 4.38
N VAL A 69 1.42 -25.74 5.20
CA VAL A 69 1.89 -25.71 6.59
C VAL A 69 1.28 -26.84 7.41
N CYS A 70 -0.02 -27.13 7.25
CA CYS A 70 -0.68 -28.25 7.93
C CYS A 70 -0.07 -29.61 7.56
N VAL A 71 0.15 -29.85 6.26
CA VAL A 71 0.77 -31.09 5.76
C VAL A 71 2.20 -31.23 6.31
N LEU A 72 3.02 -30.19 6.21
CA LEU A 72 4.41 -30.24 6.70
C LEU A 72 4.50 -30.34 8.22
N ASN A 73 3.63 -29.66 8.98
CA ASN A 73 3.54 -29.83 10.42
C ASN A 73 3.16 -31.28 10.78
N HIS A 74 2.24 -31.90 10.04
CA HIS A 74 1.86 -33.30 10.24
C HIS A 74 3.03 -34.26 9.94
N VAL A 75 3.76 -34.03 8.85
CA VAL A 75 4.97 -34.79 8.52
C VAL A 75 6.05 -34.62 9.59
N ASN A 76 6.29 -33.39 10.06
CA ASN A 76 7.24 -33.11 11.13
C ASN A 76 6.84 -33.75 12.45
N ARG A 77 5.54 -33.77 12.78
CA ARG A 77 5.01 -34.48 13.96
C ARG A 77 5.31 -35.99 13.87
N LYS A 78 5.06 -36.62 12.72
CA LYS A 78 5.41 -38.04 12.49
C LYS A 78 6.91 -38.31 12.62
N ARG A 79 7.74 -37.33 12.23
CA ARG A 79 9.21 -37.38 12.34
C ARG A 79 9.76 -36.95 13.70
N GLN A 80 8.90 -36.75 14.71
CA GLN A 80 9.30 -36.27 16.04
C GLN A 80 10.10 -34.96 16.00
N TYR A 81 9.73 -34.04 15.11
CA TYR A 81 10.35 -32.71 14.94
C TYR A 81 11.86 -32.74 14.68
N ARG A 82 12.37 -33.84 14.09
CA ARG A 82 13.77 -33.91 13.66
C ARG A 82 14.03 -32.98 12.47
N PRO A 83 15.17 -32.27 12.45
CA PRO A 83 15.53 -31.40 11.34
C PRO A 83 15.73 -32.21 10.05
N TRP A 84 15.34 -31.65 8.91
CA TRP A 84 15.44 -32.33 7.63
C TRP A 84 16.91 -32.45 7.21
N PRO A 85 17.30 -33.50 6.45
CA PRO A 85 18.70 -33.67 6.01
C PRO A 85 19.25 -32.46 5.26
N VAL A 86 18.37 -31.75 4.53
CA VAL A 86 18.69 -30.51 3.79
C VAL A 86 19.26 -29.42 4.71
N THR A 87 18.86 -29.37 5.99
CA THR A 87 19.36 -28.33 6.92
C THR A 87 20.85 -28.48 7.26
N ARG A 88 21.44 -29.64 6.99
CA ARG A 88 22.87 -29.90 7.24
C ARG A 88 23.76 -29.38 6.11
N THR A 89 23.18 -28.98 4.98
CA THR A 89 23.93 -28.44 3.86
C THR A 89 24.31 -26.99 4.11
N ALA A 90 25.52 -26.59 3.70
CA ALA A 90 25.96 -25.19 3.78
C ALA A 90 25.04 -24.26 2.97
N SER A 91 24.48 -24.77 1.86
CA SER A 91 23.50 -24.06 1.03
C SER A 91 22.28 -23.61 1.83
N PHE A 92 21.75 -24.47 2.71
CA PHE A 92 20.60 -24.11 3.54
C PHE A 92 20.91 -22.95 4.49
N THR A 93 22.08 -22.97 5.13
CA THR A 93 22.52 -21.89 6.02
C THR A 93 22.70 -20.58 5.24
N TYR A 94 23.30 -20.64 4.05
CA TYR A 94 23.49 -19.47 3.20
C TYR A 94 22.15 -18.89 2.72
N VAL A 95 21.21 -19.74 2.30
CA VAL A 95 19.85 -19.31 1.93
C VAL A 95 19.13 -18.65 3.09
N ALA A 96 19.17 -19.24 4.28
CA ALA A 96 18.54 -18.65 5.47
C ALA A 96 19.19 -17.30 5.85
N PHE A 97 20.51 -17.18 5.72
CA PHE A 97 21.23 -15.93 5.98
C PHE A 97 20.87 -14.84 4.98
N ILE A 98 20.92 -15.14 3.67
CA ILE A 98 20.52 -14.19 2.62
C ILE A 98 19.07 -13.77 2.81
N HIS A 99 18.16 -14.71 3.09
CA HIS A 99 16.75 -14.42 3.27
C HIS A 99 16.51 -13.34 4.35
N ASN A 100 17.19 -13.48 5.50
CA ASN A 100 17.10 -12.51 6.59
C ASN A 100 17.71 -11.15 6.21
N ILE A 101 18.83 -11.14 5.49
CA ILE A 101 19.42 -9.89 4.98
C ILE A 101 18.46 -9.19 4.02
N LEU A 102 17.90 -9.93 3.06
CA LEU A 102 16.96 -9.39 2.07
C LEU A 102 15.74 -8.79 2.76
N LEU A 103 15.16 -9.48 3.75
CA LEU A 103 14.05 -8.94 4.54
C LEU A 103 14.44 -7.67 5.31
N SER A 104 15.62 -7.64 5.92
CA SER A 104 16.09 -6.48 6.67
C SER A 104 16.31 -5.27 5.77
N VAL A 105 17.03 -5.44 4.66
CA VAL A 105 17.30 -4.36 3.69
C VAL A 105 16.01 -3.88 3.04
N PHE A 106 15.12 -4.80 2.65
CA PHE A 106 13.82 -4.45 2.07
C PHE A 106 12.97 -3.65 3.07
N SER A 107 12.89 -4.09 4.32
CA SER A 107 12.10 -3.42 5.35
C SER A 107 12.64 -2.01 5.64
N ALA A 108 13.96 -1.86 5.70
CA ALA A 108 14.61 -0.56 5.86
C ALA A 108 14.31 0.36 4.67
N TRP A 109 14.39 -0.14 3.44
CA TRP A 109 14.08 0.63 2.24
C TRP A 109 12.62 1.09 2.20
N VAL A 110 11.65 0.19 2.45
CA VAL A 110 10.23 0.56 2.53
C VAL A 110 9.99 1.60 3.61
N PHE A 111 10.59 1.43 4.78
CA PHE A 111 10.47 2.40 5.88
C PHE A 111 10.99 3.78 5.49
N LEU A 112 12.21 3.86 4.93
CA LEU A 112 12.79 5.12 4.48
C LEU A 112 11.96 5.77 3.38
N GLY A 113 11.47 4.99 2.41
CA GLY A 113 10.62 5.46 1.33
C GLY A 113 9.28 6.02 1.80
N VAL A 114 8.63 5.34 2.75
CA VAL A 114 7.39 5.84 3.37
C VAL A 114 7.66 7.10 4.19
N CYS A 115 8.72 7.13 5.00
CA CYS A 115 9.10 8.31 5.76
C CYS A 115 9.37 9.51 4.86
N GLN A 116 10.11 9.32 3.77
CA GLN A 116 10.38 10.36 2.77
C GLN A 116 9.06 10.84 2.14
N ALA A 117 8.19 9.93 1.71
CA ALA A 117 6.89 10.29 1.13
C ALA A 117 6.01 11.09 2.09
N VAL A 118 6.01 10.74 3.39
CA VAL A 118 5.27 11.47 4.42
C VAL A 118 5.91 12.85 4.67
N VAL A 119 7.22 12.92 4.88
CA VAL A 119 7.94 14.18 5.15
C VAL A 119 7.82 15.15 3.98
N SER A 120 7.97 14.69 2.75
CA SER A 120 7.78 15.52 1.54
C SER A 120 6.35 16.00 1.35
N SER A 121 5.39 15.43 2.08
CA SER A 121 3.97 15.80 2.03
C SER A 121 3.52 16.64 3.21
N LEU A 122 4.38 16.85 4.21
CA LEU A 122 4.13 17.77 5.30
C LEU A 122 4.49 19.20 4.87
N PRO A 123 3.70 20.22 5.30
CA PRO A 123 4.04 21.61 5.04
C PRO A 123 5.29 22.03 5.82
N PRO A 124 6.08 23.00 5.31
CA PRO A 124 7.39 23.39 5.87
C PRO A 124 7.35 24.04 7.26
N GLN A 125 6.16 24.31 7.82
CA GLN A 125 5.96 24.96 9.13
C GLN A 125 4.84 24.28 9.92
N PRO A 126 5.11 23.16 10.62
CA PRO A 126 4.10 22.42 11.39
C PRO A 126 3.94 23.02 12.80
N TRP A 127 3.56 24.30 12.91
CA TRP A 127 3.35 24.94 14.21
C TRP A 127 1.98 24.59 14.83
N ALA A 128 1.12 23.86 14.10
CA ALA A 128 -0.17 23.42 14.62
C ALA A 128 -0.61 22.02 14.09
N PRO A 129 -1.18 21.17 14.95
CA PRO A 129 -1.53 19.79 14.64
C PRO A 129 -2.63 19.63 13.57
N TYR A 130 -3.43 20.68 13.34
CA TYR A 130 -4.49 20.64 12.32
C TYR A 130 -3.95 20.55 10.89
N HIS A 131 -2.73 21.05 10.63
CA HIS A 131 -2.09 20.94 9.31
C HIS A 131 -1.64 19.51 8.98
N ILE A 132 -1.26 18.75 10.01
CA ILE A 132 -0.92 17.33 9.87
C ILE A 132 -2.20 16.54 9.62
N ALA A 133 -3.27 16.84 10.37
CA ALA A 133 -4.57 16.21 10.16
C ALA A 133 -5.14 16.47 8.76
N ASP A 134 -5.04 17.69 8.23
CA ASP A 134 -5.48 18.02 6.86
C ASP A 134 -4.68 17.23 5.80
N ALA A 135 -3.36 17.07 5.99
CA ALA A 135 -2.53 16.26 5.10
C ALA A 135 -2.95 14.77 5.09
N PHE A 136 -3.22 14.20 6.26
CA PHE A 136 -3.70 12.81 6.39
C PHE A 136 -5.15 12.64 5.94
N CYS A 137 -6.02 13.64 6.11
CA CYS A 137 -7.38 13.60 5.58
C CYS A 137 -7.42 13.57 4.03
N ARG A 138 -6.35 14.01 3.37
CA ARG A 138 -6.18 13.98 1.91
C ARG A 138 -5.46 12.73 1.40
N PHE A 139 -5.44 11.65 2.19
CA PHE A 139 -4.70 10.42 1.90
C PHE A 139 -5.04 9.79 0.55
N ASP A 140 -6.32 9.81 0.15
CA ASP A 140 -6.81 9.12 -1.06
C ASP A 140 -7.54 10.05 -2.05
N HIS A 141 -7.90 11.25 -1.62
CA HIS A 141 -8.56 12.23 -2.48
C HIS A 141 -7.53 12.82 -3.46
N ALA A 142 -7.31 12.15 -4.58
CA ALA A 142 -6.95 12.84 -5.81
C ALA A 142 -8.11 13.80 -6.09
N GLN A 143 -7.89 15.11 -5.92
CA GLN A 143 -8.83 16.10 -6.39
C GLN A 143 -8.83 16.03 -7.92
N GLU A 144 -9.59 15.10 -8.49
CA GLU A 144 -10.11 15.28 -9.84
C GLU A 144 -10.88 16.59 -9.76
N SER A 145 -10.28 17.60 -10.37
CA SER A 145 -10.99 18.82 -10.68
C SER A 145 -12.09 18.44 -11.65
N GLY A 146 -13.25 18.08 -11.10
CA GLY A 146 -14.50 18.56 -11.68
C GLY A 146 -14.35 20.06 -11.91
N PRO A 147 -14.96 20.58 -13.00
CA PRO A 147 -14.68 21.94 -13.48
C PRO A 147 -14.77 22.91 -12.31
N PRO A 148 -13.90 23.93 -12.27
CA PRO A 148 -13.82 24.81 -11.12
C PRO A 148 -15.24 25.28 -10.82
N LEU A 149 -15.65 25.17 -9.56
CA LEU A 149 -16.73 25.97 -9.00
C LEU A 149 -16.29 27.43 -9.16
N SER A 150 -16.44 27.92 -10.38
CA SER A 150 -16.55 29.31 -10.74
C SER A 150 -17.62 29.83 -9.81
N GLY A 151 -17.25 30.80 -8.98
CA GLY A 151 -18.22 31.53 -8.19
C GLY A 151 -19.35 31.92 -9.13
N TYR A 152 -20.53 31.37 -8.89
CA TYR A 152 -21.76 31.79 -9.53
C TYR A 152 -22.11 33.16 -8.95
N ASN A 153 -21.40 34.19 -9.40
CA ASN A 153 -21.88 35.56 -9.36
C ASN A 153 -22.24 35.89 -10.80
N ALA A 154 -23.50 35.65 -11.11
CA ALA A 154 -24.15 36.16 -12.29
C ALA A 154 -24.12 37.70 -12.24
N ALA A 155 -23.26 38.32 -13.04
CA ALA A 155 -23.52 39.63 -13.65
C ALA A 155 -22.47 39.95 -14.72
N ASN A 156 -22.98 40.28 -15.89
CA ASN A 156 -22.34 41.00 -17.00
C ASN A 156 -21.38 40.22 -17.90
N SER A 157 -21.98 39.81 -19.02
CA SER A 157 -21.37 39.59 -20.31
C SER A 157 -20.62 40.82 -20.82
N THR A 158 -19.30 40.71 -20.92
CA THR A 158 -18.49 41.42 -21.92
C THR A 158 -17.22 40.60 -22.20
N SER A 159 -17.14 40.06 -23.41
CA SER A 159 -15.98 39.37 -23.96
C SER A 159 -14.82 40.33 -24.17
N ALA A 160 -13.68 40.07 -23.53
CA ALA A 160 -12.38 40.66 -23.91
C ALA A 160 -11.30 39.56 -23.88
N PRO A 161 -10.49 39.41 -24.94
CA PRO A 161 -9.44 38.39 -25.02
C PRO A 161 -8.13 38.94 -24.43
N LEU A 162 -7.50 38.21 -23.49
CA LEU A 162 -6.20 38.61 -22.96
C LEU A 162 -5.26 37.41 -22.76
N THR A 163 -4.33 37.33 -23.70
CA THR A 163 -2.89 37.03 -23.58
C THR A 163 -2.43 35.94 -22.62
N THR A 164 -1.83 34.91 -23.23
CA THR A 164 -0.61 34.21 -22.81
C THR A 164 0.12 34.84 -21.63
N ASN A 165 0.06 34.19 -20.46
CA ASN A 165 1.08 34.29 -19.42
C ASN A 165 1.28 32.90 -18.83
N ASP A 166 2.53 32.44 -18.92
CA ASP A 166 3.05 31.12 -18.57
C ASP A 166 3.00 30.84 -17.05
N ASP A 167 1.80 30.62 -16.50
CA ASP A 167 1.62 30.21 -15.09
C ASP A 167 0.69 29.00 -14.90
N SER A 168 0.20 28.43 -16.01
CA SER A 168 -0.76 27.30 -15.98
C SER A 168 -0.09 25.92 -15.88
N PHE A 169 1.20 25.79 -16.24
CA PHE A 169 1.94 24.53 -16.10
C PHE A 169 2.26 24.20 -14.63
N SER A 170 2.47 25.22 -13.80
CA SER A 170 2.75 25.06 -12.36
C SER A 170 1.51 24.77 -11.51
N ARG A 171 0.30 25.04 -12.03
CA ARG A 171 -0.97 24.69 -11.36
C ARG A 171 -1.49 23.31 -11.73
N ALA A 172 -1.01 22.67 -12.80
CA ALA A 172 -1.36 21.27 -13.12
C ALA A 172 -0.60 20.26 -12.24
N THR A 173 0.46 20.71 -11.55
CA THR A 173 1.08 20.06 -10.38
C THR A 173 0.21 20.18 -9.12
N LEU A 174 -1.11 20.30 -9.30
CA LEU A 174 -2.15 20.51 -8.28
C LEU A 174 -2.17 19.33 -7.31
N VAL A 175 -1.44 19.48 -6.20
CA VAL A 175 -1.45 18.63 -4.98
C VAL A 175 -1.69 17.14 -5.27
N LYS A 176 -0.66 16.44 -5.75
CA LYS A 176 -0.67 14.97 -5.72
C LYS A 176 -0.93 14.51 -4.29
N SER A 177 -1.98 13.70 -4.10
CA SER A 177 -2.30 13.05 -2.83
C SER A 177 -1.09 12.24 -2.33
N LEU A 178 -0.97 12.05 -1.00
CA LEU A 178 0.05 11.19 -0.36
C LEU A 178 0.18 9.84 -1.09
N TRP A 179 -0.96 9.29 -1.52
CA TRP A 179 -1.06 8.06 -2.27
C TRP A 179 -0.33 8.09 -3.62
N GLU A 180 -0.61 9.12 -4.44
CA GLU A 180 -0.05 9.31 -5.78
C GLU A 180 1.44 9.67 -5.76
N ARG A 181 1.94 10.23 -4.65
CA ARG A 181 3.35 10.60 -4.48
C ARG A 181 4.30 9.41 -4.33
N GLY A 182 3.80 8.24 -3.96
CA GLY A 182 4.62 7.02 -3.87
C GLY A 182 4.09 5.97 -2.91
N LEU A 183 3.13 6.30 -2.06
CA LEU A 183 2.57 5.34 -1.11
C LEU A 183 1.87 4.17 -1.82
N ASN A 184 1.28 4.41 -3.00
CA ASN A 184 0.74 3.36 -3.86
C ASN A 184 1.79 2.29 -4.23
N TYR A 185 2.99 2.72 -4.64
CA TYR A 185 4.09 1.84 -5.04
C TYR A 185 4.64 1.08 -3.83
N TYR A 186 4.92 1.78 -2.72
CA TYR A 186 5.39 1.12 -1.50
C TYR A 186 4.35 0.15 -0.92
N THR A 187 3.06 0.48 -1.02
CA THR A 187 1.95 -0.42 -0.64
C THR A 187 1.96 -1.69 -1.49
N TRP A 188 2.11 -1.57 -2.80
CA TRP A 188 2.19 -2.73 -3.70
C TRP A 188 3.44 -3.58 -3.41
N MET A 189 4.60 -2.95 -3.21
CA MET A 189 5.84 -3.66 -2.86
C MET A 189 5.69 -4.39 -1.51
N PHE A 190 5.07 -3.77 -0.51
CA PHE A 190 4.77 -4.38 0.78
C PHE A 190 3.78 -5.55 0.66
N TYR A 191 2.80 -5.45 -0.22
CA TYR A 191 1.92 -6.58 -0.55
C TYR A 191 2.71 -7.75 -1.13
N VAL A 192 3.61 -7.50 -2.09
CA VAL A 192 4.47 -8.55 -2.67
C VAL A 192 5.38 -9.19 -1.61
N SER A 193 5.89 -8.41 -0.65
CA SER A 193 6.76 -8.94 0.40
C SER A 193 6.05 -9.94 1.32
N LYS A 194 4.72 -9.87 1.47
CA LYS A 194 3.97 -10.88 2.24
C LYS A 194 4.00 -12.28 1.64
N TYR A 195 4.09 -12.38 0.31
CA TYR A 195 4.35 -13.65 -0.35
C TYR A 195 5.75 -14.18 -0.06
N TYR A 196 6.73 -13.27 0.04
CA TYR A 196 8.11 -13.64 0.38
C TYR A 196 8.25 -14.10 1.84
N GLU A 197 7.46 -13.56 2.77
CA GLU A 197 7.42 -13.99 4.18
C GLU A 197 6.99 -15.47 4.35
N ILE A 198 6.32 -16.08 3.36
CA ILE A 198 6.04 -17.52 3.35
C ILE A 198 7.35 -18.34 3.44
N MET A 199 8.45 -17.84 2.88
CA MET A 199 9.75 -18.50 2.96
C MET A 199 10.28 -18.62 4.38
N ASP A 200 9.98 -17.69 5.29
CA ASP A 200 10.37 -17.80 6.71
C ASP A 200 9.73 -19.05 7.34
N THR A 201 8.43 -19.23 7.08
CA THR A 201 7.70 -20.41 7.58
C THR A 201 8.23 -21.71 6.98
N LEU A 202 8.64 -21.69 5.71
CA LEU A 202 9.28 -22.84 5.05
C LEU A 202 10.63 -23.18 5.69
N LEU A 203 11.50 -22.18 5.88
CA LEU A 203 12.80 -22.38 6.53
C LEU A 203 12.63 -22.91 7.97
N LEU A 204 11.60 -22.44 8.69
CA LEU A 204 11.26 -22.92 10.02
C LEU A 204 10.80 -24.39 10.01
N LEU A 205 9.91 -24.75 9.08
CA LEU A 205 9.41 -26.13 8.92
C LEU A 205 10.52 -27.10 8.53
N VAL A 206 11.41 -26.70 7.62
CA VAL A 206 12.55 -27.53 7.20
C VAL A 206 13.55 -27.74 8.34
N LYS A 207 13.71 -26.75 9.23
CA LYS A 207 14.44 -26.89 10.51
C LYS A 207 13.79 -27.87 11.50
N GLY A 208 12.62 -28.43 11.19
CA GLY A 208 11.89 -29.34 12.06
C GLY A 208 11.18 -28.62 13.21
N LYS A 209 11.14 -27.27 13.21
CA LYS A 209 10.40 -26.51 14.22
C LYS A 209 8.91 -26.50 13.87
N ARG A 210 8.07 -26.49 14.90
CA ARG A 210 6.61 -26.37 14.74
C ARG A 210 6.27 -24.93 14.34
N VAL A 211 5.41 -24.76 13.33
CA VAL A 211 4.79 -23.47 13.04
C VAL A 211 3.58 -23.31 13.96
N SER A 212 3.54 -22.21 14.73
CA SER A 212 2.41 -21.88 15.60
C SER A 212 1.18 -21.48 14.78
N PHE A 213 -0.02 -21.71 15.32
CA PHE A 213 -1.26 -21.18 14.74
C PHE A 213 -1.19 -19.66 14.55
N LEU A 214 -0.57 -18.94 15.50
CA LEU A 214 -0.43 -17.49 15.42
C LEU A 214 0.40 -17.08 14.20
N GLN A 215 1.48 -17.80 13.89
CA GLN A 215 2.33 -17.50 12.74
C GLN A 215 1.56 -17.76 11.44
N MET A 216 0.88 -18.90 11.34
CA MET A 216 0.05 -19.24 10.18
C MET A 216 -1.07 -18.21 9.96
N TYR A 217 -1.81 -17.86 11.01
CA TYR A 217 -2.89 -16.88 10.94
C TYR A 217 -2.38 -15.48 10.59
N HIS A 218 -1.27 -15.05 11.21
CA HIS A 218 -0.66 -13.75 10.91
C HIS A 218 -0.23 -13.65 9.45
N HIS A 219 0.44 -14.67 8.89
CA HIS A 219 0.94 -14.63 7.52
C HIS A 219 -0.22 -14.71 6.50
N ALA A 220 -1.19 -15.60 6.71
CA ALA A 220 -2.36 -15.71 5.84
C ALA A 220 -3.25 -14.45 5.91
N GLY A 221 -3.49 -13.94 7.11
CA GLY A 221 -4.26 -12.71 7.33
C GLY A 221 -3.56 -11.49 6.73
N ALA A 222 -2.24 -11.37 6.88
CA ALA A 222 -1.48 -10.27 6.29
C ALA A 222 -1.59 -10.25 4.76
N ILE A 223 -1.52 -11.41 4.09
CA ILE A 223 -1.67 -11.50 2.61
C ILE A 223 -3.06 -11.01 2.17
N ILE A 224 -4.11 -11.41 2.89
CA ILE A 224 -5.49 -11.02 2.56
C ILE A 224 -5.71 -9.53 2.86
N CYS A 225 -5.32 -9.05 4.04
CA CYS A 225 -5.53 -7.66 4.44
C CYS A 225 -4.73 -6.68 3.58
N THR A 226 -3.47 -7.00 3.24
CA THR A 226 -2.65 -6.15 2.38
C THR A 226 -3.19 -6.08 0.96
N ARG A 227 -3.84 -7.14 0.46
CA ARG A 227 -4.58 -7.08 -0.80
C ARG A 227 -5.74 -6.08 -0.70
N TRP A 228 -6.59 -6.18 0.32
CA TRP A 228 -7.71 -5.25 0.50
C TRP A 228 -7.23 -3.80 0.60
N TRP A 229 -6.10 -3.57 1.27
CA TRP A 229 -5.48 -2.25 1.33
C TRP A 229 -4.90 -1.81 -0.03
N ALA A 230 -4.42 -2.74 -0.86
CA ALA A 230 -3.87 -2.45 -2.18
C ALA A 230 -4.94 -2.32 -3.29
N SER A 231 -6.18 -2.74 -3.07
CA SER A 231 -7.33 -2.28 -3.88
C SER A 231 -8.52 -2.02 -2.96
N PRO A 232 -8.64 -0.78 -2.45
CA PRO A 232 -9.86 -0.37 -1.76
C PRO A 232 -11.06 -0.38 -2.71
#